data_AF-A0A527A201-F1
#
_entry.id   AF-A0A527A201-F1
#
_cell.length_a   1.000
_cell.length_b   1.000
_cell.length_c   1.000
_cell.angle_alpha   90.00
_cell.angle_beta   90.00
_cell.angle_gamma   90.00
#
_symmetry.space_group_name_H-M   'P 1'
#
loop_
_entity.id
_entity.type
_entity.pdbx_description
1 polymer ?
#
loop_
_entity_poly.entity_id
_entity_poly.type
_entity_poly.pdbx_seq_one_letter_code
_entity_poly.pdbx_strand_id
1 'polypeptide(L)'
;MRAIAFFAGVMVATPSMAEQLVFYTANFPDATSVQLSVQSNSVSQDGNYDFDVAIGLVETDASGAIRFEDTGRHRARVRCSYPAHVSVGTRKYPVVMSLSQAPHDDWKENLWMTFCAVPSS
;
A
#
# COMPACT_ATOMS: atom_id res chain seq x y z
N MET A 1 46.71 -7.23 -41.35
CA MET A 1 46.41 -7.09 -39.91
C MET A 1 44.97 -6.62 -39.78
N ARG A 2 44.07 -7.44 -39.23
CA ARG A 2 42.64 -7.10 -39.08
C ARG A 2 42.40 -6.63 -37.66
N ALA A 3 42.02 -5.36 -37.49
CA ALA A 3 41.69 -4.78 -36.19
C ALA A 3 40.23 -5.10 -35.86
N ILE A 4 39.99 -5.77 -34.73
CA ILE A 4 38.65 -6.01 -34.18
C ILE A 4 38.47 -4.97 -33.07
N ALA A 5 37.62 -3.97 -33.32
CA ALA A 5 37.24 -3.01 -32.30
C ALA A 5 36.11 -3.61 -31.45
N PHE A 6 36.38 -3.84 -30.16
CA PHE A 6 35.36 -4.20 -29.18
C PHE A 6 34.69 -2.92 -28.65
N PHE A 7 33.45 -2.67 -29.04
CA PHE A 7 32.61 -1.67 -28.40
C PHE A 7 32.03 -2.24 -27.11
N ALA A 8 32.56 -1.83 -25.97
CA ALA A 8 31.96 -2.10 -24.67
C ALA A 8 30.78 -1.14 -24.46
N GLY A 9 29.55 -1.62 -24.66
CA GLY A 9 28.33 -0.88 -24.32
C GLY A 9 28.05 -0.94 -22.83
N VAL A 10 28.00 0.22 -22.16
CA VAL A 10 27.52 0.32 -20.77
C VAL A 10 26.00 0.28 -20.81
N MET A 11 25.41 -0.80 -20.28
CA MET A 11 23.97 -0.87 -20.05
C MET A 11 23.63 -0.07 -18.78
N VAL A 12 22.95 1.06 -18.94
CA VAL A 12 22.36 1.80 -17.82
C VAL A 12 21.06 1.09 -17.45
N ALA A 13 21.06 0.35 -16.34
CA ALA A 13 19.84 -0.19 -15.77
C ALA A 13 19.03 0.97 -15.16
N THR A 14 17.84 1.23 -15.68
CA THR A 14 16.87 2.08 -15.00
C THR A 14 16.37 1.32 -13.76
N PRO A 15 16.37 1.94 -12.56
CA PRO A 15 15.74 1.32 -11.41
C PRO A 15 14.25 1.18 -11.71
N SER A 16 13.78 -0.06 -11.84
CA SER A 16 12.36 -0.38 -11.76
C SER A 16 11.93 -0.07 -10.33
N MET A 17 11.25 1.06 -10.11
CA MET A 17 10.47 1.23 -8.89
C MET A 17 9.40 0.15 -8.94
N ALA A 18 9.52 -0.87 -8.08
CA ALA A 18 8.44 -1.82 -7.89
C ALA A 18 7.16 -1.02 -7.62
N GLU A 19 6.13 -1.23 -8.43
CA GLU A 19 4.85 -0.53 -8.31
C GLU A 19 4.30 -0.81 -6.90
N GLN A 20 4.34 0.19 -6.02
CA GLN A 20 3.80 0.03 -4.68
C GLN A 20 2.29 -0.13 -4.80
N LEU A 21 1.73 -1.14 -4.14
CA LEU A 21 0.29 -1.39 -4.18
C LEU A 21 -0.44 -0.28 -3.42
N VAL A 22 -0.97 0.69 -4.15
CA VAL A 22 -1.84 1.75 -3.60
C VAL A 22 -3.22 1.16 -3.34
N PHE A 23 -3.68 1.23 -2.09
CA PHE A 23 -4.98 0.68 -1.68
C PHE A 23 -6.00 1.77 -1.32
N TYR A 24 -5.56 3.02 -1.15
CA TYR A 24 -6.44 4.13 -0.82
C TYR A 24 -5.89 5.44 -1.38
N THR A 25 -6.79 6.28 -1.89
CA THR A 25 -6.49 7.61 -2.41
C THR A 25 -7.58 8.57 -1.93
N ALA A 26 -7.20 9.59 -1.18
CA ALA A 26 -8.05 10.72 -0.83
C ALA A 26 -7.72 11.92 -1.72
N ASN A 27 -8.73 12.58 -2.28
CA ASN A 27 -8.57 13.79 -3.08
C ASN A 27 -9.15 14.99 -2.34
N PHE A 28 -8.41 16.09 -2.35
CA PHE A 28 -8.76 17.32 -1.63
C PHE A 28 -9.16 18.45 -2.60
N PRO A 29 -9.94 19.46 -2.16
CA PRO A 29 -10.43 20.53 -3.02
C PRO A 29 -9.36 21.41 -3.68
N ASP A 30 -8.15 21.43 -3.11
CA ASP A 30 -6.98 22.12 -3.65
C ASP A 30 -6.23 21.31 -4.72
N ALA A 31 -6.84 20.21 -5.19
CA ALA A 31 -6.27 19.24 -6.12
C ALA A 31 -5.02 18.51 -5.59
N THR A 32 -4.80 18.53 -4.28
CA THR A 32 -3.86 17.65 -3.60
C THR A 32 -4.47 16.25 -3.48
N SER A 33 -3.65 15.21 -3.60
CA SER A 33 -4.06 13.83 -3.36
C SER A 33 -3.16 13.19 -2.31
N VAL A 34 -3.74 12.39 -1.41
CA VAL A 34 -3.01 11.58 -0.43
C VAL A 34 -3.26 10.11 -0.73
N GLN A 35 -2.19 9.39 -1.00
CA GLN A 35 -2.21 7.97 -1.32
C GLN A 35 -1.61 7.16 -0.18
N LEU A 36 -2.25 6.03 0.13
CA LEU A 36 -1.71 5.03 1.03
C LEU A 36 -1.35 3.77 0.25
N SER A 37 -0.14 3.27 0.48
CA SER A 37 0.40 2.10 -0.21
C SER A 37 0.90 1.04 0.75
N VAL A 38 0.96 -0.21 0.28
CA VAL A 38 1.63 -1.30 1.00
C VAL A 38 3.12 -1.24 0.68
N GLN A 39 3.94 -0.86 1.65
CA GLN A 39 5.40 -0.88 1.53
C GLN A 39 5.98 -2.30 1.72
N SER A 40 5.39 -3.07 2.63
CA SER A 40 5.75 -4.48 2.86
C SER A 40 4.62 -5.20 3.59
N ASN A 41 4.54 -6.51 3.44
CA ASN A 41 3.63 -7.34 4.22
C ASN A 41 4.24 -8.72 4.52
N SER A 42 3.70 -9.39 5.54
CA SER A 42 4.00 -10.78 5.87
C SER A 42 2.81 -11.44 6.56
N VAL A 43 2.74 -12.77 6.56
CA VAL A 43 1.83 -13.51 7.44
C VAL A 43 2.19 -13.20 8.89
N SER A 44 1.19 -12.91 9.72
CA SER A 44 1.45 -12.54 11.11
C SER A 44 1.89 -13.74 11.94
N GLN A 45 2.84 -13.52 12.84
CA GLN A 45 3.26 -14.52 13.85
C GLN A 45 2.36 -14.49 15.09
N ASP A 46 1.54 -13.45 15.24
CA ASP A 46 0.54 -13.35 16.29
C ASP A 46 -0.76 -13.98 15.78
N GLY A 47 -1.15 -15.13 16.34
CA GLY A 47 -2.34 -15.89 15.90
C GLY A 47 -3.67 -15.16 16.02
N ASN A 48 -3.69 -13.93 16.56
CA ASN A 48 -4.86 -13.06 16.50
C ASN A 48 -5.03 -12.34 15.16
N TYR A 49 -4.00 -12.34 14.30
CA TYR A 49 -3.94 -11.61 13.04
C TYR A 49 -3.51 -12.53 11.90
N ASP A 50 -3.92 -12.20 10.68
CA ASP A 50 -3.57 -12.93 9.46
C ASP A 50 -2.34 -12.29 8.80
N PHE A 51 -2.24 -10.95 8.81
CA PHE A 51 -1.15 -10.21 8.17
C PHE A 51 -0.58 -9.10 9.05
N ASP A 52 0.74 -8.93 8.99
CA ASP A 52 1.45 -7.72 9.41
C ASP A 52 1.77 -6.88 8.16
N VAL A 53 1.48 -5.58 8.20
CA VAL A 53 1.58 -4.68 7.04
C VAL A 53 2.33 -3.40 7.43
N ALA A 54 3.24 -2.95 6.56
CA ALA A 54 3.80 -1.60 6.62
C ALA A 54 3.14 -0.73 5.56
N ILE A 55 2.61 0.40 5.98
CA ILE A 55 1.87 1.36 5.14
C ILE A 55 2.76 2.56 4.86
N GLY A 56 2.82 2.96 3.59
CA GLY A 56 3.41 4.21 3.14
C GLY A 56 2.35 5.27 2.89
N LEU A 57 2.76 6.53 2.94
CA LEU A 57 1.94 7.69 2.61
C LEU A 57 2.70 8.59 1.64
N VAL A 58 2.04 8.96 0.55
CA VAL A 58 2.55 9.95 -0.41
C VAL A 58 1.48 11.01 -0.65
N GLU A 59 1.90 12.26 -0.67
CA GLU A 59 1.09 13.40 -1.11
C GLU A 59 1.54 13.83 -2.50
N THR A 60 0.60 14.01 -3.42
CA THR A 60 0.85 14.52 -4.77
C THR A 60 0.07 15.80 -5.05
N ASP A 61 0.61 16.63 -5.94
CA ASP A 61 -0.09 17.82 -6.46
C ASP A 61 -1.03 17.47 -7.63
N ALA A 62 -1.68 18.49 -8.19
CA ALA A 62 -2.59 18.36 -9.32
C ALA A 62 -1.98 17.76 -10.60
N SER A 63 -0.65 17.79 -10.72
CA SER A 63 0.08 17.18 -11.85
C SER A 63 0.49 15.73 -11.59
N GLY A 64 0.24 15.24 -10.37
CA GLY A 64 0.71 13.94 -9.88
C GLY A 64 2.15 13.97 -9.36
N ALA A 65 2.79 15.16 -9.25
CA ALA A 65 4.13 15.27 -8.72
C ALA A 65 4.13 15.09 -7.20
N ILE A 66 5.09 14.31 -6.67
CA ILE A 66 5.23 14.06 -5.23
C ILE A 66 5.62 15.37 -4.54
N ARG A 67 4.76 15.82 -3.62
CA ARG A 67 5.04 16.98 -2.74
C ARG A 67 5.65 16.53 -1.41
N PHE A 68 5.20 15.38 -0.92
CA PHE A 68 5.64 14.81 0.34
C PHE A 68 5.61 13.29 0.26
N GLU A 69 6.66 12.67 0.78
CA GLU A 69 6.75 11.23 0.96
C GLU A 69 7.04 10.96 2.43
N ASP A 70 6.15 10.22 3.07
CA ASP A 70 6.34 9.82 4.44
C ASP A 70 7.35 8.66 4.51
N THR A 71 8.50 8.95 5.10
CA THR A 71 9.55 7.95 5.36
C THR A 71 9.26 7.10 6.61
N GLY A 72 8.16 7.40 7.31
CA GLY A 72 7.63 6.63 8.41
C GLY A 72 7.20 5.22 7.98
N ARG A 73 7.47 4.24 8.85
CA ARG A 73 7.06 2.85 8.63
C ARG A 73 5.85 2.54 9.50
N HIS A 74 4.66 2.91 9.02
CA HIS A 74 3.42 2.76 9.77
C HIS A 74 2.99 1.30 9.79
N ARG A 75 3.04 0.68 10.97
CA ARG A 75 2.68 -0.73 11.12
C ARG A 75 1.19 -0.87 11.40
N ALA A 76 0.55 -1.74 10.62
CA ALA A 76 -0.80 -2.21 10.85
C ALA A 76 -0.83 -3.74 10.89
N ARG A 77 -1.86 -4.29 11.50
CA ARG A 77 -2.16 -5.73 11.44
C ARG A 77 -3.58 -5.96 10.96
N VAL A 78 -3.80 -6.98 10.16
CA VAL A 78 -5.09 -7.29 9.55
C VAL A 78 -5.57 -8.65 10.07
N ARG A 79 -6.82 -8.70 10.53
CA ARG A 79 -7.54 -9.94 10.81
C ARG A 79 -8.70 -10.09 9.83
N CYS A 80 -8.66 -11.11 9.00
CA CYS A 80 -9.68 -11.46 8.02
C CYS A 80 -10.88 -12.18 8.64
N SER A 81 -10.63 -13.06 9.63
CA SER A 81 -11.69 -13.84 10.29
C SER A 81 -12.55 -13.00 11.23
N TYR A 82 -13.85 -13.32 11.33
CA TYR A 82 -14.75 -12.63 12.25
C TYR A 82 -14.32 -12.85 13.73
N PRO A 83 -14.27 -11.79 14.58
CA PRO A 83 -14.54 -10.39 14.25
C PRO A 83 -13.40 -9.74 13.44
N ALA A 84 -13.71 -9.32 12.22
CA ALA A 84 -12.78 -8.74 11.27
C ALA A 84 -12.37 -7.33 11.72
N HIS A 85 -11.07 -7.03 11.67
CA HIS A 85 -10.58 -5.72 12.08
C HIS A 85 -9.17 -5.42 11.54
N VAL A 86 -8.85 -4.14 11.48
CA VAL A 86 -7.49 -3.62 11.30
C VAL A 86 -7.00 -3.07 12.63
N SER A 87 -5.76 -3.37 13.00
CA SER A 87 -5.11 -2.78 14.18
C SER A 87 -3.99 -1.83 13.79
N VAL A 88 -3.92 -0.68 14.45
CA VAL A 88 -2.83 0.29 14.31
C VAL A 88 -2.31 0.60 15.72
N GLY A 89 -1.04 0.27 15.96
CA GLY A 89 -0.49 0.26 17.31
C GLY A 89 -1.30 -0.64 18.23
N THR A 90 -1.86 -0.09 19.30
CA THR A 90 -2.69 -0.82 20.28
C THR A 90 -4.20 -0.72 20.02
N ARG A 91 -4.61 0.05 19.00
CA ARG A 91 -6.03 0.29 18.70
C ARG A 91 -6.54 -0.69 17.66
N LYS A 92 -7.72 -1.26 17.90
CA LYS A 92 -8.45 -2.14 16.99
C LYS A 92 -9.61 -1.39 16.36
N TYR A 93 -9.73 -1.46 15.05
CA TYR A 93 -10.78 -0.83 14.26
C TYR A 93 -11.60 -1.93 13.58
N PRO A 94 -12.84 -2.20 14.03
CA PRO A 94 -13.67 -3.21 13.41
C PRO A 94 -13.96 -2.85 11.97
N VAL A 95 -13.91 -3.85 11.09
CA VAL A 95 -14.35 -3.72 9.70
C VAL A 95 -15.78 -4.20 9.64
N VAL A 96 -16.70 -3.28 9.35
CA VAL A 96 -18.13 -3.57 9.26
C VAL A 96 -18.51 -3.49 7.79
N MET A 97 -18.78 -4.64 7.17
CA MET A 97 -19.33 -4.66 5.82
C MET A 97 -20.79 -4.19 5.86
N SER A 98 -21.00 -2.88 5.79
CA SER A 98 -22.32 -2.28 5.76
C SER A 98 -22.85 -2.26 4.33
N LEU A 99 -24.00 -2.91 4.10
CA LEU A 99 -24.68 -2.94 2.80
C LEU A 99 -25.23 -1.57 2.34
N SER A 100 -25.22 -0.57 3.23
CA SER A 100 -25.86 0.73 3.00
C SER A 100 -24.89 1.92 3.01
N GLN A 101 -23.59 1.68 3.14
CA GLN A 101 -22.61 2.76 3.27
C GLN A 101 -22.07 3.16 1.89
N ALA A 102 -21.98 4.47 1.66
CA ALA A 102 -21.33 5.06 0.50
C ALA A 102 -19.92 4.47 0.29
N PRO A 103 -19.39 4.45 -0.95
CA PRO A 103 -18.24 3.62 -1.31
C PRO A 103 -17.09 3.86 -0.35
N HIS A 104 -16.53 2.74 0.14
CA HIS A 104 -15.46 2.57 1.11
C HIS A 104 -14.39 3.69 1.11
N ASP A 105 -14.74 4.82 1.72
CA ASP A 105 -13.82 5.94 1.95
C ASP A 105 -13.11 5.82 3.31
N ASP A 106 -13.25 4.66 3.97
CA ASP A 106 -12.43 4.30 5.11
C ASP A 106 -11.23 3.47 4.63
N TRP A 107 -10.05 4.09 4.67
CA TRP A 107 -8.79 3.43 4.31
C TRP A 107 -8.54 2.10 5.05
N LYS A 108 -9.10 1.92 6.25
CA LYS A 108 -8.96 0.68 7.04
C LYS A 108 -9.77 -0.46 6.41
N GLU A 109 -10.95 -0.16 5.90
CA GLU A 109 -11.75 -1.13 5.14
C GLU A 109 -11.04 -1.49 3.82
N ASN A 110 -10.50 -0.50 3.11
CA ASN A 110 -9.77 -0.75 1.86
C ASN A 110 -8.50 -1.56 2.07
N LEU A 111 -7.77 -1.30 3.16
CA LEU A 111 -6.65 -2.13 3.57
C LEU A 111 -7.11 -3.55 3.84
N TRP A 112 -8.18 -3.74 4.63
CA TRP A 112 -8.70 -5.07 4.92
C TRP A 112 -9.13 -5.80 3.64
N MET A 113 -9.84 -5.14 2.72
CA MET A 113 -10.24 -5.73 1.44
C MET A 113 -9.05 -6.15 0.60
N THR A 114 -7.97 -5.36 0.59
CA THR A 114 -6.75 -5.67 -0.15
C THR A 114 -6.15 -7.04 0.23
N PHE A 115 -6.28 -7.44 1.50
CA PHE A 115 -5.73 -8.70 2.00
C PHE A 115 -6.78 -9.82 2.13
N CYS A 116 -8.04 -9.48 2.37
CA CYS A 116 -9.07 -10.44 2.76
C CYS A 116 -10.20 -10.62 1.73
N ALA A 117 -10.32 -9.76 0.72
CA ALA A 117 -11.38 -9.86 -0.30
C ALA A 117 -10.99 -10.75 -1.50
N VAL A 118 -9.71 -11.15 -1.61
CA VAL A 118 -9.30 -12.10 -2.65
C VAL A 118 -9.73 -13.50 -2.21
N PRO A 119 -10.55 -14.23 -3.00
CA PRO A 119 -10.87 -15.61 -2.66
C PRO A 119 -9.59 -16.44 -2.66
N SER A 120 -9.31 -17.11 -1.55
CA SER A 120 -8.30 -18.17 -1.51
C SER A 120 -8.67 -19.21 -2.56
N SER A 121 -7.78 -19.45 -3.52
CA SER A 121 -7.92 -20.52 -4.52
C SER A 121 -7.88 -21.90 -3.87
#